data_AF-L5L6C3-F1
#
_entry.id   AF-L5L6C3-F1
#
_cell.length_a   1.000
_cell.length_b   1.000
_cell.length_c   1.000
_cell.angle_alpha   90.00
_cell.angle_beta   90.00
_cell.angle_gamma   90.00
#
_symmetry.space_group_name_H-M   'P 1'
#
loop_
_entity.id
_entity.type
_entity.pdbx_description
1 polymer ?
#
loop_
_entity_poly.entity_id
_entity_poly.type
_entity_poly.pdbx_seq_one_letter_code
_entity_poly.pdbx_strand_id
1 'polypeptide(L)'
;MSLQRQEDRTHTVRLAMGNGLRADVWETFQQRFGPIRILEMYGSTEGNAGFINYPGRRGAVGKMSRFLRMLTPFELVRFDMEATEPVRDKQGFCVPVGPGCEGKVGMAAVQLAPGQTFDGQRLYQHVRAWLPAYAVPHFIRIQDALEITSTFKLVKSQLVREGFNVAVIADSLFVLDDQNQAFRPLTPDVYQAVCEGTWKL
;
A
#
# COMPACT_ATOMS: atom_id res chain seq x y z
N MET A 1 23.94 9.89 6.04
CA MET A 1 23.60 11.19 6.67
C MET A 1 24.21 12.30 5.84
N SER A 2 23.40 13.09 5.13
CA SER A 2 23.92 14.23 4.35
C SER A 2 24.28 15.38 5.29
N LEU A 3 25.48 15.94 5.16
CA LEU A 3 25.93 17.14 5.86
C LEU A 3 24.96 18.31 5.62
N GLN A 4 24.37 18.86 6.68
CA GLN A 4 23.58 20.09 6.61
C GLN A 4 24.49 21.27 6.26
N ARG A 5 24.09 22.08 5.29
CA ARG A 5 24.81 23.31 4.92
C ARG A 5 24.16 24.50 5.61
N GLN A 6 24.95 25.51 5.94
CA GLN A 6 24.45 26.73 6.60
C GLN A 6 23.40 27.47 5.75
N GLU A 7 23.44 27.28 4.44
CA GLU A 7 22.52 27.85 3.45
C GLU A 7 21.18 27.08 3.34
N ASP A 8 21.07 25.86 3.90
CA ASP A 8 19.87 25.02 3.75
C ASP A 8 18.61 25.71 4.30
N ARG A 9 18.75 26.73 5.17
CA ARG A 9 17.64 27.48 5.76
C ARG A 9 17.56 28.95 5.35
N THR A 10 18.50 29.45 4.56
CA THR A 10 18.53 30.87 4.16
C THR A 10 17.73 31.15 2.89
N HIS A 11 17.02 30.15 2.37
CA HIS A 11 16.18 30.30 1.18
C HIS A 11 14.84 30.97 1.47
N THR A 12 14.19 31.46 0.43
CA THR A 12 12.83 32.05 0.49
C THR A 12 11.74 31.10 0.02
N VAL A 13 12.06 29.81 -0.20
CA VAL A 13 11.09 28.77 -0.61
C VAL A 13 10.05 28.55 0.48
N ARG A 14 8.77 28.63 0.12
CA ARG A 14 7.62 28.44 1.03
C ARG A 14 6.71 27.27 0.66
N LEU A 15 6.82 26.77 -0.57
CA LEU A 15 5.97 25.72 -1.10
C LEU A 15 6.77 24.75 -1.96
N ALA A 16 6.58 23.46 -1.73
CA ALA A 16 7.00 22.38 -2.61
C ALA A 16 5.75 21.60 -3.06
N MET A 17 5.67 21.27 -4.35
CA MET A 17 4.53 20.57 -4.92
C MET A 17 5.01 19.47 -5.86
N GLY A 18 4.46 18.27 -5.74
CA GLY A 18 4.91 17.12 -6.54
C GLY A 18 4.21 15.82 -6.20
N ASN A 19 4.78 14.71 -6.68
CA ASN A 19 4.27 13.37 -6.38
C ASN A 19 4.64 12.97 -4.94
N GLY A 20 3.78 12.14 -4.34
CA GLY A 20 3.88 11.70 -2.94
C GLY A 20 5.29 11.41 -2.45
N LEU A 21 5.65 12.02 -1.32
CA LEU A 21 6.88 11.77 -0.58
C LEU A 21 6.55 10.91 0.63
N ARG A 22 7.50 10.09 1.06
CA ARG A 22 7.32 9.30 2.28
C ARG A 22 7.26 10.22 3.51
N ALA A 23 6.51 9.81 4.52
CA ALA A 23 6.26 10.63 5.71
C ALA A 23 7.53 10.93 6.53
N ASP A 24 8.47 9.99 6.59
CA ASP A 24 9.80 10.13 7.19
C ASP A 24 10.70 11.11 6.40
N VAL A 25 10.58 11.09 5.08
CA VAL A 25 11.28 12.05 4.19
C VAL A 25 10.71 13.46 4.39
N TRP A 26 9.39 13.61 4.54
CA TRP A 26 8.77 14.90 4.88
C TRP A 26 9.36 15.50 6.16
N GLU A 27 9.48 14.68 7.20
CA GLU A 27 10.01 15.13 8.48
C GLU A 27 11.47 15.52 8.35
N THR A 28 12.30 14.65 7.77
CA THR A 28 13.73 14.92 7.57
C THR A 28 13.95 16.17 6.71
N PHE A 29 13.14 16.37 5.68
CA PHE A 29 13.20 17.52 4.79
C PHE A 29 12.82 18.82 5.51
N GLN A 30 11.69 18.83 6.23
CA GLN A 30 11.26 20.02 6.99
C GLN A 30 12.22 20.35 8.13
N GLN A 31 12.81 19.34 8.79
CA GLN A 31 13.86 19.55 9.78
C GLN A 31 15.09 20.22 9.15
N ARG A 32 15.46 19.85 7.93
CA ARG A 32 16.63 20.40 7.23
C ARG A 32 16.38 21.80 6.67
N PHE A 33 15.35 21.97 5.85
CA PHE A 33 15.10 23.16 5.05
C PHE A 33 14.10 24.15 5.69
N GLY A 34 13.58 23.82 6.88
CA GLY A 34 12.61 24.67 7.57
C GLY A 34 11.17 24.43 7.11
N PRO A 35 10.23 25.31 7.52
CA PRO A 35 8.79 25.07 7.44
C PRO A 35 8.21 25.29 6.04
N ILE A 36 8.69 24.51 5.06
CA ILE A 36 8.15 24.50 3.70
C ILE A 36 6.83 23.72 3.71
N ARG A 37 5.78 24.32 3.13
CA ARG A 37 4.52 23.63 2.89
C ARG A 37 4.71 22.62 1.75
N ILE A 38 4.38 21.35 1.98
CA ILE A 38 4.48 20.30 0.96
C ILE A 38 3.07 19.94 0.49
N LEU A 39 2.84 20.01 -0.83
CA LEU A 39 1.61 19.62 -1.51
C LEU A 39 1.85 18.38 -2.36
N GLU A 40 1.16 17.29 -2.04
CA GLU A 40 1.26 16.06 -2.81
C GLU A 40 0.08 15.92 -3.74
N MET A 41 0.37 15.56 -4.98
CA MET A 41 -0.62 15.23 -6.00
C MET A 41 -0.51 13.75 -6.36
N TYR A 42 -1.65 13.10 -6.45
CA TYR A 42 -1.78 11.72 -6.90
C TYR A 42 -2.83 11.71 -8.00
N GLY A 43 -2.47 11.28 -9.20
CA GLY A 43 -3.41 11.22 -10.32
C GLY A 43 -3.12 10.04 -11.22
N SER A 44 -4.15 9.56 -11.93
CA SER A 44 -3.93 8.64 -13.04
C SER A 44 -3.26 9.38 -14.19
N THR A 45 -2.31 8.74 -14.88
CA THR A 45 -1.72 9.25 -16.13
C THR A 45 -2.77 9.52 -17.21
N GLU A 46 -3.95 8.89 -17.07
CA GLU A 46 -5.09 9.03 -17.97
C GLU A 46 -6.06 10.14 -17.56
N GLY A 47 -5.79 10.89 -16.48
CA GLY A 47 -6.48 12.15 -16.16
C GLY A 47 -7.88 12.03 -15.51
N ASN A 48 -8.39 10.83 -15.27
CA ASN A 48 -9.79 10.64 -14.84
C ASN A 48 -10.06 10.96 -13.36
N ALA A 49 -9.06 10.88 -12.49
CA ALA A 49 -9.19 11.23 -11.08
C ALA A 49 -7.84 11.70 -10.51
N GLY A 50 -7.90 12.71 -9.64
CA GLY A 50 -6.74 13.27 -8.97
C GLY A 50 -7.04 13.65 -7.52
N PHE A 51 -6.12 13.34 -6.62
CA PHE A 51 -6.17 13.69 -5.21
C PHE A 51 -5.05 14.67 -4.89
N ILE A 52 -5.36 15.67 -4.07
CA ILE A 52 -4.38 16.63 -3.57
C ILE A 52 -4.38 16.57 -2.05
N ASN A 53 -3.21 16.35 -1.46
CA ASN A 53 -3.01 16.44 -0.01
C ASN A 53 -2.87 17.92 0.42
N TYR A 54 -3.84 18.75 0.07
CA TYR A 54 -3.86 20.17 0.44
C TYR A 54 -3.94 20.43 1.96
N PRO A 55 -4.48 19.53 2.82
CA PRO A 55 -4.38 19.68 4.27
C PRO A 55 -2.97 19.48 4.81
N GLY A 56 -2.03 18.97 3.99
CA GLY A 56 -0.67 18.69 4.41
C GLY A 56 -0.55 17.57 5.43
N ARG A 57 -1.48 16.59 5.41
CA ARG A 57 -1.45 15.48 6.37
C ARG A 57 -0.42 14.45 5.91
N ARG A 58 0.68 14.32 6.64
CA ARG A 58 1.75 13.35 6.36
C ARG A 58 1.18 11.96 6.12
N GLY A 59 1.58 11.33 5.01
CA GLY A 59 1.18 9.96 4.65
C GLY A 59 -0.23 9.80 4.08
N ALA A 60 -0.96 10.90 3.85
CA ALA A 60 -2.26 10.84 3.18
C ALA A 60 -2.12 11.00 1.66
N VAL A 61 -2.88 10.22 0.88
CA VAL A 61 -3.02 10.38 -0.58
C VAL A 61 -3.76 11.69 -0.93
N GLY A 62 -4.32 12.36 0.08
CA GLY A 62 -5.05 13.61 -0.04
C GLY A 62 -6.55 13.39 -0.23
N LYS A 63 -7.26 14.48 -0.49
CA LYS A 63 -8.71 14.46 -0.75
C LYS A 63 -9.03 15.32 -1.95
N MET A 64 -9.99 14.89 -2.75
CA MET A 64 -10.58 15.79 -3.73
C MET A 64 -11.30 16.91 -2.98
N SER A 65 -11.00 18.17 -3.29
CA SER A 65 -11.76 19.28 -2.72
C SER A 65 -13.19 19.26 -3.26
N ARG A 66 -14.16 19.83 -2.53
CA ARG A 66 -15.55 19.96 -3.00
C ARG A 66 -15.63 20.61 -4.39
N PHE A 67 -14.76 21.58 -4.65
CA PHE A 67 -14.68 22.28 -5.92
C PHE A 67 -14.17 21.38 -7.06
N LEU A 68 -13.09 20.61 -6.83
CA LEU A 68 -12.61 19.66 -7.85
C LEU A 68 -13.60 18.51 -8.09
N ARG A 69 -14.29 18.03 -7.05
CA ARG A 69 -15.35 17.01 -7.19
C ARG A 69 -16.54 17.51 -8.01
N MET A 70 -16.80 18.82 -7.99
CA MET A 70 -17.84 19.45 -8.82
C MET A 70 -17.44 19.47 -10.31
N LEU A 71 -16.16 19.69 -10.62
CA LEU A 71 -15.65 19.72 -12.00
C LEU A 71 -15.41 18.33 -12.59
N THR A 72 -15.17 17.32 -11.74
CA THR A 72 -14.92 15.95 -12.17
C THR A 72 -15.63 15.00 -11.20
N PRO A 73 -16.96 14.76 -11.38
CA PRO A 73 -17.70 13.89 -10.49
C PRO A 73 -17.23 12.45 -10.68
N PHE A 74 -16.71 11.85 -9.62
CA PHE A 74 -16.48 10.42 -9.53
C PHE A 74 -17.03 9.91 -8.20
N GLU A 75 -17.40 8.63 -8.19
CA GLU A 75 -17.81 7.92 -6.98
C GLU A 75 -16.96 6.65 -6.85
N LEU A 76 -16.56 6.32 -5.63
CA LEU A 76 -15.96 5.01 -5.35
C LEU A 76 -17.10 4.01 -5.18
N VAL A 77 -17.07 2.93 -5.96
CA VAL A 77 -18.10 1.89 -5.94
C VAL A 77 -17.53 0.57 -5.44
N ARG A 78 -18.36 -0.21 -4.74
CA ARG A 78 -18.00 -1.54 -4.28
C ARG A 78 -17.75 -2.43 -5.50
N PHE A 79 -16.72 -3.25 -5.41
CA PHE A 79 -16.30 -4.13 -6.49
C PHE A 79 -16.21 -5.56 -5.96
N ASP A 80 -16.87 -6.48 -6.63
CA ASP A 80 -16.79 -7.91 -6.36
C ASP A 80 -15.55 -8.47 -7.06
N MET A 81 -14.60 -8.98 -6.26
CA MET A 81 -13.33 -9.48 -6.76
C MET A 81 -13.46 -10.86 -7.41
N GLU A 82 -14.45 -11.67 -7.04
CA GLU A 82 -14.68 -12.99 -7.62
C GLU A 82 -15.41 -12.89 -8.95
N ALA A 83 -16.46 -12.07 -9.00
CA ALA A 83 -17.20 -11.81 -10.23
C ALA A 83 -16.45 -10.88 -11.20
N THR A 84 -15.45 -10.13 -10.71
CA THR A 84 -14.74 -9.08 -11.46
C THR A 84 -15.68 -7.97 -11.97
N GLU A 85 -16.73 -7.68 -11.21
CA GLU A 85 -17.77 -6.70 -11.58
C GLU A 85 -18.09 -5.75 -10.43
N PRO A 86 -18.53 -4.51 -10.71
CA PRO A 86 -19.03 -3.62 -9.68
C PRO A 86 -20.30 -4.20 -9.04
N VAL A 87 -20.38 -4.16 -7.71
CA VAL A 87 -21.57 -4.60 -6.97
C VAL A 87 -22.71 -3.65 -7.29
N ARG A 88 -23.85 -4.20 -7.71
CA ARG A 88 -25.05 -3.44 -8.04
C ARG A 88 -26.19 -3.73 -7.07
N ASP A 89 -27.01 -2.71 -6.80
CA ASP A 89 -28.24 -2.87 -6.03
C ASP A 89 -29.37 -3.50 -6.87
N LYS A 90 -30.54 -3.69 -6.25
CA LYS A 90 -31.72 -4.27 -6.91
C LYS A 90 -32.25 -3.43 -8.08
N GLN A 91 -31.85 -2.16 -8.19
CA GLN A 91 -32.21 -1.26 -9.28
C GLN A 91 -31.14 -1.22 -10.37
N GLY A 92 -30.01 -1.94 -10.19
CA GLY A 92 -28.91 -2.01 -11.15
C GLY A 92 -27.86 -0.91 -10.99
N PHE A 93 -27.96 -0.05 -9.98
CA PHE A 93 -26.97 1.00 -9.72
C PHE A 93 -25.78 0.45 -8.93
N CYS A 94 -24.57 0.95 -9.24
CA CYS A 94 -23.37 0.57 -8.49
C CYS A 94 -23.48 1.06 -7.04
N VAL A 95 -23.17 0.17 -6.09
CA VAL A 95 -23.25 0.50 -4.66
C VAL A 95 -22.02 1.33 -4.24
N PRO A 96 -22.18 2.52 -3.64
CA PRO A 96 -21.06 3.35 -3.22
C PRO A 96 -20.29 2.74 -2.04
N VAL A 97 -18.98 3.04 -1.95
CA VAL A 97 -18.10 2.64 -0.85
C VAL A 97 -18.25 3.62 0.31
N GLY A 98 -18.55 3.10 1.51
CA GLY A 98 -18.61 3.89 2.75
C GLY A 98 -17.24 4.06 3.43
N PRO A 99 -17.10 4.99 4.38
CA PRO A 99 -15.92 5.05 5.25
C PRO A 99 -15.73 3.73 6.01
N GLY A 100 -14.49 3.26 6.12
CA GLY A 100 -14.18 2.01 6.83
C GLY A 100 -14.43 0.73 6.03
N CYS A 101 -14.83 0.83 4.76
CA CYS A 101 -14.83 -0.33 3.86
C CYS A 101 -13.41 -0.82 3.57
N GLU A 102 -13.27 -2.13 3.40
CA GLU A 102 -12.01 -2.81 3.15
C GLU A 102 -11.28 -2.25 1.92
N GLY A 103 -10.00 -1.91 2.11
CA GLY A 103 -9.06 -1.68 1.02
C GLY A 103 -8.36 -2.98 0.61
N LYS A 104 -7.59 -2.95 -0.48
CA LYS A 104 -6.68 -4.06 -0.79
C LYS A 104 -5.46 -3.97 0.12
N VAL A 105 -5.13 -5.06 0.79
CA VAL A 105 -3.83 -5.22 1.45
C VAL A 105 -2.85 -5.87 0.48
N GLY A 106 -1.59 -5.46 0.56
CA GLY A 106 -0.53 -5.97 -0.33
C GLY A 106 0.00 -7.33 0.13
N MET A 107 0.27 -8.21 -0.83
CA MET A 107 1.09 -9.41 -0.65
C MET A 107 2.39 -9.25 -1.45
N ALA A 108 3.52 -9.64 -0.85
CA ALA A 108 4.77 -9.81 -1.57
C ALA A 108 5.04 -11.30 -1.80
N ALA A 109 5.17 -11.70 -3.06
CA ALA A 109 5.71 -13.00 -3.44
C ALA A 109 7.22 -12.88 -3.64
N VAL A 110 8.00 -13.71 -2.94
CA VAL A 110 9.46 -13.65 -2.95
C VAL A 110 10.05 -15.05 -3.09
N GLN A 111 11.21 -15.12 -3.74
CA GLN A 111 12.05 -16.31 -3.80
C GLN A 111 13.28 -16.06 -2.93
N LEU A 112 13.62 -17.03 -2.07
CA LEU A 112 14.82 -16.95 -1.25
C LEU A 112 16.06 -17.27 -2.09
N ALA A 113 17.19 -16.66 -1.72
CA ALA A 113 18.47 -17.09 -2.28
C ALA A 113 18.78 -18.54 -1.86
N PRO A 114 19.49 -19.32 -2.70
CA PRO A 114 19.80 -20.71 -2.38
C PRO A 114 20.47 -20.88 -1.00
N GLY A 115 19.96 -21.82 -0.21
CA GLY A 115 20.48 -22.12 1.13
C GLY A 115 20.10 -21.12 2.22
N GLN A 116 19.29 -20.09 1.92
CA GLN A 116 18.74 -19.18 2.93
C GLN A 116 17.40 -19.67 3.48
N THR A 117 17.12 -19.31 4.72
CA THR A 117 15.84 -19.54 5.39
C THR A 117 15.10 -18.22 5.59
N PHE A 118 13.77 -18.28 5.65
CA PHE A 118 12.97 -17.08 5.87
C PHE A 118 13.04 -16.64 7.35
N ASP A 119 13.45 -15.40 7.57
CA ASP A 119 13.45 -14.75 8.89
C ASP A 119 12.43 -13.62 8.92
N GLY A 120 11.27 -13.91 9.50
CA GLY A 120 10.16 -12.97 9.58
C GLY A 120 10.40 -11.76 10.47
N GLN A 121 11.23 -11.87 11.51
CA GLN A 121 11.58 -10.74 12.38
C GLN A 121 12.54 -9.80 11.68
N ARG A 122 13.56 -10.34 11.02
CA ARG A 122 14.51 -9.57 10.23
C ARG A 122 13.82 -8.84 9.08
N LEU A 123 12.92 -9.52 8.37
CA LEU A 123 12.14 -8.87 7.31
C LEU A 123 11.24 -7.77 7.88
N TYR A 124 10.56 -8.01 9.00
CA TYR A 124 9.72 -7.01 9.67
C TYR A 124 10.51 -5.74 9.99
N GLN A 125 11.67 -5.87 10.64
CA GLN A 125 12.53 -4.74 10.97
C GLN A 125 12.98 -3.99 9.71
N HIS A 126 13.35 -4.74 8.66
CA HIS A 126 13.77 -4.16 7.39
C HIS A 126 12.64 -3.36 6.73
N VAL A 127 11.45 -3.94 6.54
CA VAL A 127 10.34 -3.25 5.90
C VAL A 127 9.84 -2.08 6.73
N ARG A 128 9.83 -2.17 8.06
CA ARG A 128 9.42 -1.06 8.94
C ARG A 128 10.44 0.08 8.96
N ALA A 129 11.73 -0.21 8.82
CA ALA A 129 12.75 0.82 8.71
C ALA A 129 12.75 1.53 7.34
N TRP A 130 12.36 0.80 6.28
CA TRP A 130 12.55 1.25 4.89
C TRP A 130 11.27 1.38 4.07
N LEU A 131 10.08 1.16 4.61
CA LEU A 131 8.81 1.39 3.94
C LEU A 131 7.86 2.20 4.83
N PRO A 132 7.06 3.12 4.26
CA PRO A 132 5.97 3.73 5.01
C PRO A 132 4.93 2.68 5.38
N ALA A 133 4.21 2.88 6.50
CA ALA A 133 3.28 1.89 7.05
C ALA A 133 2.26 1.36 6.03
N TYR A 134 1.75 2.21 5.13
CA TYR A 134 0.78 1.82 4.10
C TYR A 134 1.37 0.96 2.96
N ALA A 135 2.70 0.93 2.81
CA ALA A 135 3.39 0.16 1.77
C ALA A 135 3.97 -1.16 2.31
N VAL A 136 3.86 -1.40 3.62
CA VAL A 136 4.29 -2.66 4.23
C VAL A 136 3.33 -3.77 3.74
N PRO A 137 3.85 -4.85 3.11
CA PRO A 137 3.01 -5.98 2.74
C PRO A 137 2.46 -6.63 4.01
N HIS A 138 1.19 -7.02 3.97
CA HIS A 138 0.55 -7.72 5.08
C HIS A 138 0.74 -9.23 4.97
N PHE A 139 0.99 -9.72 3.75
CA PHE A 139 1.29 -11.12 3.50
C PHE A 139 2.61 -11.29 2.75
N ILE A 140 3.36 -12.32 3.10
CA ILE A 140 4.55 -12.76 2.38
C ILE A 140 4.32 -14.19 1.91
N ARG A 141 4.55 -14.45 0.63
CA ARG A 141 4.54 -15.78 0.03
C ARG A 141 5.95 -16.15 -0.40
N ILE A 142 6.46 -17.26 0.11
CA ILE A 142 7.77 -17.79 -0.27
C ILE A 142 7.57 -18.87 -1.33
N GLN A 143 8.16 -18.66 -2.52
CA GLN A 143 8.05 -19.58 -3.64
C GLN A 143 9.42 -20.12 -4.04
N ASP A 144 9.47 -21.36 -4.53
CA ASP A 144 10.70 -21.98 -5.04
C ASP A 144 11.17 -21.34 -6.34
N ALA A 145 10.24 -20.86 -7.17
CA ALA A 145 10.51 -20.14 -8.40
C ALA A 145 9.44 -19.07 -8.64
N LEU A 146 9.87 -17.90 -9.09
CA LEU A 146 8.95 -16.88 -9.60
C LEU A 146 8.62 -17.20 -11.06
N GLU A 147 7.34 -17.40 -11.37
CA GLU A 147 6.92 -17.64 -12.75
C GLU A 147 7.14 -16.38 -13.61
N ILE A 148 7.95 -16.56 -14.65
CA ILE A 148 8.32 -15.52 -15.59
C ILE A 148 7.80 -15.92 -16.97
N THR A 149 7.09 -15.03 -17.64
CA THR A 149 6.65 -15.25 -19.04
C THR A 149 7.84 -15.30 -19.99
N SER A 150 7.60 -15.74 -21.23
CA SER A 150 8.55 -15.65 -22.35
C SER A 150 9.09 -14.23 -22.61
N THR A 151 8.48 -13.19 -22.04
CA THR A 151 8.90 -11.79 -22.14
C THR A 151 9.55 -11.24 -20.86
N PHE A 152 10.04 -12.13 -19.99
CA PHE A 152 10.68 -11.77 -18.73
C PHE A 152 9.80 -10.98 -17.74
N LYS A 153 8.47 -11.10 -17.87
CA LYS A 153 7.51 -10.47 -16.94
C LYS A 153 7.03 -11.47 -15.91
N LEU A 154 6.96 -11.04 -14.65
CA LEU A 154 6.36 -11.84 -13.58
C LEU A 154 4.87 -12.07 -13.88
N VAL A 155 4.44 -13.34 -13.84
CA VAL A 155 3.03 -13.72 -14.00
C VAL A 155 2.28 -13.40 -12.70
N LYS A 156 1.53 -12.30 -12.70
CA LYS A 156 0.78 -11.85 -11.51
C LYS A 156 -0.66 -12.35 -11.45
N SER A 157 -1.24 -12.77 -12.57
CA SER A 157 -2.66 -13.15 -12.65
C SER A 157 -2.98 -14.32 -11.74
N GLN A 158 -2.12 -15.35 -11.73
CA GLN A 158 -2.27 -16.50 -10.85
C GLN A 158 -2.12 -16.11 -9.37
N LEU A 159 -1.09 -15.34 -9.03
CA LEU A 159 -0.87 -14.85 -7.65
C LEU A 159 -2.07 -14.02 -7.14
N VAL A 160 -2.67 -13.20 -8.01
CA VAL A 160 -3.87 -12.43 -7.66
C VAL A 160 -5.09 -13.33 -7.47
N ARG A 161 -5.25 -14.36 -8.31
CA ARG A 161 -6.38 -15.31 -8.23
C ARG A 161 -6.29 -16.21 -6.99
N GLU A 162 -5.10 -16.68 -6.65
CA GLU A 162 -4.86 -17.54 -5.48
C GLU A 162 -4.91 -16.75 -4.17
N GLY A 163 -4.51 -15.48 -4.21
CA GLY A 163 -4.50 -14.60 -3.04
C GLY A 163 -3.61 -15.14 -1.92
N PHE A 164 -4.19 -15.28 -0.73
CA PHE A 164 -3.55 -15.83 0.47
C PHE A 164 -4.28 -17.09 1.00
N ASN A 165 -5.03 -17.77 0.14
CA ASN A 165 -5.82 -18.93 0.53
C ASN A 165 -4.94 -20.16 0.84
N VAL A 166 -4.80 -20.48 2.12
CA VAL A 166 -4.00 -21.60 2.64
C VAL A 166 -4.48 -22.99 2.19
N ALA A 167 -5.73 -23.12 1.72
CA ALA A 167 -6.25 -24.39 1.21
C ALA A 167 -5.88 -24.62 -0.27
N VAL A 168 -5.54 -23.55 -1.00
CA VAL A 168 -5.19 -23.60 -2.43
C VAL A 168 -3.67 -23.51 -2.61
N ILE A 169 -2.99 -22.75 -1.75
CA ILE A 169 -1.57 -22.44 -1.88
C ILE A 169 -0.74 -23.46 -1.08
N ALA A 170 0.12 -24.20 -1.78
CA ALA A 170 1.09 -25.11 -1.15
C ALA A 170 2.34 -24.38 -0.62
N ASP A 171 2.61 -23.17 -1.12
CA ASP A 171 3.74 -22.33 -0.74
C ASP A 171 3.66 -21.88 0.72
N SER A 172 4.80 -21.59 1.32
CA SER A 172 4.85 -21.04 2.68
C SER A 172 4.32 -19.61 2.69
N LEU A 173 3.23 -19.38 3.44
CA LEU A 173 2.61 -18.07 3.63
C LEU A 173 2.89 -17.53 5.03
N PHE A 174 3.10 -16.23 5.11
CA PHE A 174 3.32 -15.51 6.35
C PHE A 174 2.45 -14.26 6.40
N VAL A 175 2.01 -13.88 7.59
CA VAL A 175 1.21 -12.69 7.87
C VAL A 175 1.94 -11.73 8.80
N LEU A 176 1.74 -10.44 8.57
CA LEU A 176 2.24 -9.37 9.41
C LEU A 176 1.60 -9.44 10.80
N ASP A 177 2.44 -9.52 11.83
CA ASP A 177 2.04 -9.48 13.24
C ASP A 177 2.80 -8.35 13.95
N ASP A 178 2.14 -7.20 14.06
CA ASP A 178 2.69 -6.02 14.72
C ASP A 178 2.87 -6.19 16.24
N GLN A 179 2.10 -7.09 16.87
CA GLN A 179 2.22 -7.36 18.30
C GLN A 179 3.53 -8.11 18.59
N ASN A 180 3.87 -9.07 17.72
CA ASN A 180 5.08 -9.88 17.85
C ASN A 180 6.27 -9.35 17.02
N GLN A 181 6.09 -8.21 16.34
CA GLN A 181 7.11 -7.56 15.51
C GLN A 181 7.74 -8.51 14.48
N ALA A 182 6.91 -9.32 13.81
CA ALA A 182 7.37 -10.37 12.91
C ALA A 182 6.38 -10.65 11.77
N PHE A 183 6.88 -11.26 10.69
CA PHE A 183 6.05 -12.04 9.79
C PHE A 183 5.96 -13.48 10.29
N ARG A 184 4.79 -13.92 10.72
CA ARG A 184 4.59 -15.27 11.28
C ARG A 184 3.89 -16.19 10.27
N PRO A 185 4.07 -17.52 10.34
CA PRO A 185 3.37 -18.45 9.46
C PRO A 185 1.85 -18.21 9.49
N LEU A 186 1.24 -18.17 8.31
CA LEU A 186 -0.21 -18.08 8.16
C LEU A 186 -0.80 -19.49 8.33
N THR A 187 -1.12 -19.85 9.57
CA THR A 187 -1.80 -21.12 9.87
C THR A 187 -3.28 -21.06 9.48
N PRO A 188 -3.96 -22.20 9.31
CA PRO A 188 -5.39 -22.23 9.02
C PRO A 188 -6.26 -21.44 10.00
N ASP A 189 -5.93 -21.45 11.29
CA ASP A 189 -6.66 -20.68 12.31
C ASP A 189 -6.51 -19.17 12.11
N VAL A 190 -5.30 -18.72 11.75
CA VAL A 190 -5.02 -17.30 11.49
C VAL A 190 -5.66 -16.87 10.18
N TYR A 191 -5.66 -17.73 9.16
CA TYR A 191 -6.40 -17.50 7.93
C TYR A 191 -7.89 -17.31 8.19
N GLN A 192 -8.52 -18.18 8.98
CA GLN A 192 -9.93 -18.03 9.38
C GLN A 192 -10.16 -16.72 10.13
N ALA A 193 -9.29 -16.38 11.09
CA ALA A 193 -9.39 -15.13 11.83
C ALA A 193 -9.30 -13.89 10.93
N VAL A 194 -8.45 -13.93 9.90
CA VAL A 194 -8.37 -12.88 8.86
C VAL A 194 -9.66 -12.80 8.05
N CYS A 195 -10.19 -13.94 7.58
CA CYS A 195 -11.43 -13.97 6.79
C CYS A 195 -12.66 -13.51 7.58
N GLU A 196 -12.69 -13.76 8.90
CA GLU A 196 -13.76 -13.32 9.80
C GLU A 196 -13.58 -11.87 10.28
N GLY A 197 -12.48 -11.20 9.91
CA GLY A 197 -12.17 -9.84 10.33
C GLY A 197 -11.80 -9.71 11.82
N THR A 198 -11.50 -10.82 12.50
CA THR A 198 -11.06 -10.83 13.90
C THR A 198 -9.56 -10.60 14.04
N TRP A 199 -8.80 -10.88 12.97
CA TRP A 199 -7.40 -10.50 12.83
C TRP A 199 -7.28 -9.07 12.29
N LYS A 200 -6.59 -8.21 13.04
CA LYS A 200 -6.35 -6.83 12.61
C LYS A 200 -5.21 -6.79 11.59
N LEU A 201 -5.56 -6.45 10.36
CA LEU A 201 -4.63 -6.08 9.29
C LEU A 201 -4.21 -4.61 9.45
#